data_AF-V6AUM5-F1
#
_entry.id   AF-V6AUM5-F1
#
_cell.length_a   1.000
_cell.length_b   1.000
_cell.length_c   1.000
_cell.angle_alpha   90.00
_cell.angle_beta   90.00
_cell.angle_gamma   90.00
#
_symmetry.space_group_name_H-M   'P 1'
#
loop_
_entity.id
_entity.type
_entity.pdbx_description
1 polymer ?
#
loop_
_entity_poly.entity_id
_entity_poly.type
_entity_poly.pdbx_seq_one_letter_code
_entity_poly.pdbx_strand_id
1 'polypeptide(L)'
;MWRIRPFDDTIDKKLKKFRSNQPLIKNFTNFVEELKDVDDPATLGEPKHGTYKNCTGRHMTKSHTLIYYVDYKQNIVWLVDLDDHKNLYGRDNRL
;
A
#
# COMPACT_ATOMS: atom_id res chain seq x y z
N MET A 1 -7.68 -17.25 -3.38
CA MET A 1 -6.48 -16.46 -3.72
C MET A 1 -6.91 -15.09 -4.23
N TRP A 2 -6.39 -14.03 -3.62
CA TRP A 2 -6.71 -12.66 -4.01
C TRP A 2 -5.98 -12.25 -5.27
N ARG A 3 -6.65 -11.47 -6.13
CA ARG A 3 -6.00 -10.85 -7.29
C ARG A 3 -5.37 -9.54 -6.85
N ILE A 4 -4.05 -9.41 -6.95
CA ILE A 4 -3.36 -8.17 -6.57
C ILE A 4 -3.11 -7.34 -7.83
N ARG A 5 -3.51 -6.07 -7.82
CA ARG A 5 -3.37 -5.18 -8.97
C ARG A 5 -3.01 -3.76 -8.54
N PRO A 6 -2.12 -3.07 -9.26
CA PRO A 6 -2.00 -1.62 -9.08
C PRO A 6 -3.31 -0.94 -9.55
N PHE A 7 -3.72 0.11 -8.83
CA PHE A 7 -4.89 0.92 -9.21
C PHE A 7 -4.62 1.71 -10.49
N ASP A 8 -3.41 2.27 -10.60
CA ASP A 8 -2.88 2.99 -11.75
C ASP A 8 -1.34 2.82 -11.82
N ASP A 9 -0.63 3.70 -12.55
CA ASP A 9 0.83 3.63 -12.68
C ASP A 9 1.61 4.18 -11.47
N THR A 10 0.93 4.58 -10.39
CA THR A 10 1.55 5.18 -9.20
C THR A 10 2.52 4.22 -8.55
N ILE A 11 2.11 2.97 -8.28
CA ILE A 11 2.98 1.98 -7.61
C ILE A 11 4.26 1.75 -8.41
N ASP A 12 4.16 1.59 -9.73
CA ASP A 12 5.33 1.38 -10.60
C ASP A 12 6.29 2.57 -10.54
N LYS A 13 5.75 3.80 -10.57
CA LYS A 13 6.55 5.03 -10.39
C LYS A 13 7.24 5.07 -9.04
N LYS A 14 6.55 4.69 -7.95
CA LYS A 14 7.13 4.67 -6.59
C LYS A 14 8.21 3.59 -6.46
N LEU A 15 7.99 2.38 -6.95
CA LEU A 15 8.99 1.32 -6.95
C LEU A 15 10.23 1.72 -7.76
N LYS A 16 10.05 2.40 -8.91
CA LYS A 16 11.16 2.97 -9.68
C LYS A 16 11.90 4.06 -8.92
N LYS A 17 11.19 4.97 -8.24
CA LYS A 17 11.76 6.01 -7.35
C LYS A 17 12.59 5.39 -6.23
N PHE A 18 12.11 4.31 -5.63
CA PHE A 18 12.74 3.64 -4.49
C PHE A 18 13.60 2.43 -4.84
N ARG A 19 14.02 2.28 -6.10
CA ARG A 19 14.78 1.11 -6.59
C ARG A 19 16.05 0.79 -5.80
N SER A 20 16.67 1.78 -5.16
CA SER A 20 17.87 1.61 -4.32
C SER A 20 17.55 1.20 -2.88
N ASN A 21 16.30 1.33 -2.43
CA ASN A 21 15.86 0.94 -1.10
C ASN A 21 15.49 -0.55 -1.07
N GLN A 22 16.51 -1.41 -1.04
CA GLN A 22 16.34 -2.87 -1.07
C GLN A 22 15.41 -3.41 0.04
N PRO A 23 15.47 -2.93 1.30
CA PRO A 23 14.54 -3.36 2.33
C PRO A 23 13.07 -3.07 1.98
N LEU A 24 12.78 -1.89 1.42
CA LEU A 24 11.43 -1.54 1.00
C LEU A 24 10.92 -2.46 -0.10
N ILE A 25 11.72 -2.65 -1.15
CA ILE A 25 11.35 -3.49 -2.29
C ILE A 25 11.11 -4.94 -1.83
N LYS A 26 12.00 -5.49 -0.99
CA LYS A 26 11.84 -6.85 -0.45
C LYS A 26 10.56 -6.99 0.36
N ASN A 27 10.30 -6.07 1.29
CA ASN A 27 9.12 -6.12 2.15
C ASN A 27 7.83 -5.94 1.34
N PHE A 28 7.85 -5.07 0.33
CA PHE A 28 6.74 -4.91 -0.61
C PHE A 28 6.44 -6.21 -1.36
N THR A 29 7.45 -6.83 -1.98
CA THR A 29 7.27 -8.09 -2.74
C THR A 29 6.75 -9.20 -1.84
N ASN A 30 7.34 -9.39 -0.65
CA ASN A 30 6.89 -10.40 0.30
C ASN A 30 5.44 -10.17 0.72
N PHE A 31 5.05 -8.92 0.97
CA PHE A 31 3.68 -8.59 1.36
C PHE A 31 2.68 -8.82 0.22
N VAL A 32 3.07 -8.52 -1.03
CA VAL A 32 2.23 -8.83 -2.20
C VAL A 32 1.99 -10.33 -2.34
N GLU A 33 2.97 -11.17 -2.03
CA GLU A 33 2.76 -12.64 -1.98
C GLU A 33 1.85 -13.04 -0.83
N GLU A 34 2.06 -12.51 0.38
CA GLU A 34 1.22 -12.77 1.56
C GLU A 34 -0.27 -12.42 1.32
N LEU A 35 -0.53 -11.30 0.64
CA LEU A 35 -1.87 -10.85 0.29
C LEU A 35 -2.64 -11.86 -0.58
N LYS A 36 -1.95 -12.70 -1.36
CA LYS A 36 -2.63 -13.67 -2.24
C LYS A 36 -3.32 -14.77 -1.45
N ASP A 37 -2.76 -15.17 -0.31
CA ASP A 37 -3.14 -16.38 0.41
C ASP A 37 -3.85 -16.12 1.73
N VAL A 38 -3.83 -14.89 2.25
CA VAL A 38 -4.57 -14.53 3.46
C VAL A 38 -6.09 -14.62 3.28
N ASP A 39 -6.79 -15.01 4.34
CA ASP A 39 -8.26 -15.09 4.34
C ASP A 39 -8.91 -13.71 4.12
N ASP A 40 -8.50 -12.71 4.91
CA ASP A 40 -8.95 -11.32 4.77
C ASP A 40 -7.76 -10.34 4.75
N PRO A 41 -7.43 -9.76 3.58
CA PRO A 41 -6.34 -8.80 3.42
C PRO A 41 -6.46 -7.55 4.28
N ALA A 42 -7.68 -7.13 4.67
CA ALA A 42 -7.85 -5.93 5.48
C ALA A 42 -7.28 -6.09 6.89
N THR A 43 -7.17 -7.34 7.39
CA THR A 43 -6.64 -7.64 8.73
C THR A 43 -5.13 -7.46 8.84
N LEU A 44 -4.41 -7.40 7.71
CA LEU A 44 -2.95 -7.28 7.71
C LEU A 44 -2.45 -5.86 7.97
N GLY A 45 -3.33 -4.86 7.99
CA GLY A 45 -2.95 -3.47 8.21
C GLY A 45 -3.98 -2.68 9.01
N GLU A 46 -3.85 -1.36 8.98
CA GLU A 46 -4.71 -0.45 9.73
C GLU A 46 -5.67 0.30 8.80
N PRO A 47 -6.95 0.44 9.16
CA PRO A 47 -7.89 1.23 8.39
C PRO A 47 -7.45 2.70 8.34
N LYS A 48 -7.64 3.34 7.17
CA LYS A 48 -7.29 4.73 6.94
C LYS A 48 -8.52 5.62 6.80
N HIS A 49 -8.30 6.90 7.09
CA HIS A 49 -9.29 7.97 7.05
C HIS A 49 -8.84 9.10 6.09
N GLY A 50 -9.67 10.13 5.93
CA GLY A 50 -9.37 11.27 5.06
C GLY A 50 -9.25 10.86 3.58
N THR A 51 -8.18 11.29 2.92
CA THR A 51 -7.91 10.99 1.49
C THR A 51 -7.95 9.50 1.17
N TYR A 52 -7.50 8.66 2.10
CA TYR A 52 -7.48 7.21 1.93
C TYR A 52 -8.61 6.51 2.71
N LYS A 53 -9.78 7.16 2.86
CA LYS A 53 -10.96 6.55 3.47
C LYS A 53 -11.29 5.21 2.79
N ASN A 54 -11.64 4.20 3.59
CA ASN A 54 -11.91 2.82 3.17
C ASN A 54 -10.68 2.04 2.67
N CYS A 55 -9.48 2.62 2.69
CA CYS A 55 -8.25 1.88 2.42
C CYS A 55 -7.65 1.34 3.72
N THR A 56 -6.73 0.40 3.57
CA THR A 56 -5.88 -0.15 4.61
C THR A 56 -4.45 0.29 4.35
N GLY A 57 -3.73 0.67 5.41
CA GLY A 57 -2.31 1.01 5.33
C GLY A 57 -1.45 0.00 6.07
N ARG A 58 -0.37 -0.46 5.43
CA ARG A 58 0.63 -1.35 6.02
C ARG A 58 2.00 -0.72 5.94
N HIS A 59 2.71 -0.66 7.07
CA HIS A 59 4.11 -0.26 7.08
C HIS A 59 4.97 -1.29 6.35
N MET A 60 5.60 -0.87 5.26
CA MET A 60 6.61 -1.68 4.56
C MET A 60 7.99 -1.49 5.21
N THR A 61 8.24 -0.30 5.74
CA THR A 61 9.40 0.02 6.57
C THR A 61 8.96 1.01 7.66
N LYS A 62 9.90 1.41 8.55
CA LYS A 62 9.62 2.46 9.54
C LYS A 62 9.16 3.79 8.92
N SER A 63 9.58 4.07 7.68
CA SER A 63 9.35 5.37 7.04
C SER A 63 8.39 5.31 5.85
N HIS A 64 7.97 4.11 5.39
CA HIS A 64 7.14 3.97 4.19
C HIS A 64 5.96 3.06 4.46
N THR A 65 4.81 3.48 3.94
CA THR A 65 3.53 2.78 4.10
C THR A 65 2.96 2.50 2.72
N LEU A 66 2.54 1.26 2.50
CA LEU A 66 1.71 0.86 1.37
C LEU A 66 0.26 1.11 1.73
N ILE A 67 -0.47 1.79 0.86
CA ILE A 67 -1.93 1.95 0.93
C ILE A 67 -2.55 1.01 -0.09
N TYR A 68 -3.55 0.24 0.35
CA TYR A 68 -4.29 -0.67 -0.50
C TYR A 68 -5.78 -0.68 -0.15
N TYR A 69 -6.60 -1.06 -1.12
CA TYR A 69 -8.05 -1.21 -0.97
C TYR A 69 -8.46 -2.65 -1.26
N VAL A 70 -9.34 -3.21 -0.42
CA VAL A 70 -9.85 -4.58 -0.57
C VAL A 70 -11.24 -4.53 -1.21
N ASP A 71 -11.34 -4.96 -2.46
CA ASP A 71 -12.60 -5.12 -3.17
C ASP A 71 -13.07 -6.57 -3.01
N TYR A 72 -13.89 -6.79 -1.98
CA TYR A 72 -14.48 -8.10 -1.68
C TYR A 72 -15.43 -8.59 -2.80
N LYS A 73 -16.08 -7.68 -3.54
CA LYS A 73 -17.00 -8.07 -4.62
C LYS A 73 -16.24 -8.65 -5.79
N GLN A 74 -15.08 -8.09 -6.10
CA GLN A 74 -14.25 -8.54 -7.20
C GLN A 74 -13.16 -9.52 -6.76
N ASN A 75 -12.98 -9.77 -5.46
CA ASN A 75 -11.85 -10.54 -4.94
C ASN A 75 -10.50 -9.97 -5.45
N ILE A 76 -10.37 -8.64 -5.39
CA ILE A 76 -9.17 -7.89 -5.82
C ILE A 76 -8.64 -7.04 -4.66
N VAL A 77 -7.33 -7.04 -4.47
CA VAL A 77 -6.63 -6.04 -3.68
C VAL A 77 -6.00 -5.02 -4.63
N TRP A 78 -6.47 -3.78 -4.54
CA TRP A 78 -5.96 -2.66 -5.31
C TRP A 78 -4.82 -2.00 -4.53
N LEU A 79 -3.61 -2.00 -5.09
CA LEU A 79 -2.47 -1.26 -4.57
C LEU A 79 -2.62 0.21 -5.00
N VAL A 80 -2.83 1.09 -4.02
CA VAL A 80 -3.23 2.48 -4.27
C VAL A 80 -2.03 3.41 -4.28
N ASP A 81 -1.18 3.37 -3.25
CA ASP A 81 -0.02 4.26 -3.13
C ASP A 81 1.06 3.65 -2.23
N LEU A 82 2.30 4.11 -2.40
CA LEU A 82 3.45 3.70 -1.59
C LEU A 82 4.40 4.89 -1.43
N ASP A 83 4.44 5.48 -0.24
CA ASP A 83 5.40 6.55 0.03
C ASP A 83 5.62 6.72 1.55
N ASP A 84 6.38 7.74 1.91
CA ASP A 84 6.49 8.20 3.29
C ASP A 84 5.24 8.95 3.77
N HIS A 85 5.11 9.09 5.10
CA HIS A 85 3.97 9.76 5.72
C HIS A 85 3.74 11.19 5.20
N LYS A 86 4.81 11.95 4.91
CA LYS A 86 4.71 13.35 4.48
C LYS A 86 4.18 13.46 3.05
N ASN A 87 4.55 12.52 2.18
CA ASN A 87 4.09 12.51 0.80
C ASN A 87 2.68 11.92 0.68
N LEU A 88 2.31 10.96 1.55
CA LEU A 88 0.96 10.37 1.56
C LEU A 88 -0.11 11.34 2.08
N TYR A 89 0.17 12.02 3.20
CA TYR A 89 -0.86 12.85 3.88
C TYR A 89 -0.62 14.36 3.72
N GLY A 90 0.46 14.74 3.03
CA GLY A 90 0.91 16.12 2.94
C GLY A 90 1.82 16.51 4.12
N ARG A 91 2.50 17.64 3.98
CA ARG A 91 3.08 18.35 5.12
C ARG A 91 1.92 19.07 5.80
N ASP A 92 1.60 18.73 7.03
CA ASP A 92 0.65 19.41 7.93
C ASP A 92 0.98 20.90 8.22
N ASN A 93 1.76 21.59 7.38
CA ASN A 93 2.14 23.00 7.54
C ASN A 93 1.54 23.87 6.43
N ARG A 94 0.22 23.84 6.27
CA ARG A 94 -0.56 24.92 5.66
C ARG A 94 -1.83 25.18 6.47
N LEU A 95 -1.65 25.71 7.67
CA LEU A 95 -2.60 26.61 8.32
C LEU A 95 -1.82 27.81 8.85
#